data_AF-W1WGV1-F1
#
_entry.id   AF-W1WGV1-F1
#
_cell.length_a   1.000
_cell.length_b   1.000
_cell.length_c   1.000
_cell.angle_alpha   90.00
_cell.angle_beta   90.00
_cell.angle_gamma   90.00
#
_symmetry.space_group_name_H-M   'P 1'
#
loop_
_entity.id
_entity.type
_entity.pdbx_description
1 polymer ?
#
loop_
_entity_poly.entity_id
_entity_poly.type
_entity_poly.pdbx_seq_one_letter_code
_entity_poly.pdbx_strand_id
1 'polypeptide(L)'
;REGIVLYNNEGTPIWACANVDARAAREVSELKELHNNTFENEVYRATGQTLALSAIPRLLWLAHHRSDIYRQASTITMISDWLAYMLSGELAVDPSNAGTTGLLDLTTRDWKPALLDMAGLRADILSPVKETGTLLGVVSSQAAELCGLKAGTPVVVGGGDVQLGCLGLGVVRPAQTAVLGGTFWQQVVNLAAPVTDPEMNVRVNPHVIPGMVQAESISFFTGLTMRWFRDAFCAEEKLIAERLGIDTY
;
A
#
# COMPACT_ATOMS: atom_id res chain seq x y z
N ARG A 1 3.76 0.34 0.23
CA ARG A 1 2.70 -0.19 -0.68
C ARG A 1 2.88 -1.69 -0.96
N GLU A 2 4.10 -2.18 -1.09
CA GLU A 2 4.42 -3.56 -1.47
C GLU A 2 4.13 -4.56 -0.34
N GLY A 3 4.29 -4.10 0.90
CA GLY A 3 4.11 -4.86 2.13
C GLY A 3 2.67 -5.29 2.38
N ILE A 4 2.39 -6.58 2.22
CA ILE A 4 1.10 -7.21 2.55
C ILE A 4 1.31 -8.37 3.52
N VAL A 5 0.33 -8.60 4.40
CA VAL A 5 0.28 -9.68 5.38
C VAL A 5 -1.06 -10.40 5.28
N LEU A 6 -1.04 -11.73 5.28
CA LEU A 6 -2.22 -12.59 5.27
C LEU A 6 -2.39 -13.27 6.62
N TYR A 7 -3.64 -13.42 7.04
CA TYR A 7 -4.04 -14.01 8.32
C TYR A 7 -5.09 -15.08 8.10
N ASN A 8 -5.15 -16.07 8.98
CA ASN A 8 -6.24 -17.05 9.02
C ASN A 8 -7.48 -16.50 9.76
N ASN A 9 -8.51 -17.34 9.91
CA ASN A 9 -9.77 -16.96 10.57
C ASN A 9 -9.59 -16.56 12.04
N GLU A 10 -8.55 -17.08 12.72
CA GLU A 10 -8.23 -16.75 14.10
C GLU A 10 -7.38 -15.47 14.22
N GLY A 11 -7.10 -14.78 13.11
CA GLY A 11 -6.26 -13.57 13.09
C GLY A 11 -4.77 -13.87 13.25
N THR A 12 -4.33 -15.11 13.10
CA THR A 12 -2.91 -15.47 13.15
C THR A 12 -2.23 -15.11 11.82
N PRO A 13 -1.12 -14.34 11.82
CA PRO A 13 -0.36 -14.06 10.59
C PRO A 13 0.24 -15.36 10.03
N ILE A 14 -0.11 -15.73 8.81
CA ILE A 14 0.33 -16.98 8.15
C ILE A 14 1.29 -16.75 6.99
N TRP A 15 1.32 -15.53 6.43
CA TRP A 15 2.19 -15.18 5.32
C TRP A 15 2.40 -13.67 5.21
N ALA A 16 3.59 -13.23 4.79
CA ALA A 16 3.87 -11.83 4.54
C ALA A 16 4.89 -11.68 3.39
N CYS A 17 4.82 -10.55 2.68
CA CYS A 17 5.78 -10.21 1.62
C CYS A 17 5.90 -8.70 1.46
N ALA A 18 7.14 -8.21 1.40
CA ALA A 18 7.49 -6.79 1.30
C ALA A 18 8.05 -6.37 -0.06
N ASN A 19 8.10 -7.28 -1.04
CA ASN A 19 8.60 -7.00 -2.38
C ASN A 19 7.56 -7.36 -3.46
N VAL A 20 7.52 -6.53 -4.50
CA VAL A 20 6.81 -6.80 -5.75
C VAL A 20 7.87 -7.10 -6.80
N ASP A 21 7.70 -8.21 -7.51
CA ASP A 21 8.52 -8.60 -8.66
C ASP A 21 7.61 -9.19 -9.75
N ALA A 22 8.22 -9.63 -10.86
CA ALA A 22 7.50 -10.14 -12.02
C ALA A 22 6.88 -11.55 -11.83
N ARG A 23 6.91 -12.15 -10.63
CA ARG A 23 6.43 -13.54 -10.40
C ARG A 23 4.98 -13.77 -10.82
N ALA A 24 4.14 -12.75 -10.72
CA ALA A 24 2.71 -12.82 -10.99
C ALA A 24 2.33 -12.27 -12.38
N ALA A 25 3.29 -12.14 -13.32
CA ALA A 25 3.04 -11.59 -14.65
C ALA A 25 2.03 -12.42 -15.45
N ARG A 26 2.05 -13.75 -15.28
CA ARG A 26 1.07 -14.65 -15.91
C ARG A 26 -0.33 -14.41 -15.34
N GLU A 27 -0.45 -14.32 -14.02
CA GLU A 27 -1.70 -14.06 -13.32
C GLU A 27 -2.30 -12.70 -13.70
N VAL A 28 -1.47 -11.69 -13.97
CA VAL A 28 -1.95 -10.41 -14.53
C VAL A 28 -2.65 -10.62 -15.87
N SER A 29 -2.08 -11.42 -16.78
CA SER A 29 -2.72 -11.72 -18.07
C SER A 29 -4.04 -12.47 -17.89
N GLU A 30 -4.06 -13.48 -17.02
CA GLU A 30 -5.28 -14.25 -16.72
C GLU A 30 -6.39 -13.36 -16.14
N LEU A 31 -6.04 -12.45 -15.22
CA LEU A 31 -6.99 -11.48 -14.66
C LEU A 31 -7.49 -10.48 -15.71
N LYS A 32 -6.65 -10.06 -16.66
CA LYS A 32 -7.06 -9.13 -17.72
C LYS A 32 -8.12 -9.73 -18.65
N GLU A 33 -8.16 -11.06 -18.81
CA GLU A 33 -9.14 -11.75 -19.66
C GLU A 33 -10.53 -11.87 -19.00
N LEU A 34 -10.61 -11.70 -17.68
CA LEU A 34 -11.87 -11.76 -16.95
C LEU A 34 -12.87 -10.71 -17.42
N HIS A 35 -14.15 -11.06 -17.28
CA HIS A 35 -15.29 -10.21 -17.67
C HIS A 35 -15.22 -9.74 -19.13
N ASN A 36 -14.82 -10.62 -20.06
CA ASN A 36 -14.68 -10.28 -21.47
C ASN A 36 -13.66 -9.15 -21.70
N ASN A 37 -12.50 -9.27 -21.07
CA ASN A 37 -11.39 -8.32 -21.15
C ASN A 37 -11.63 -6.93 -20.54
N THR A 38 -12.61 -6.78 -19.64
CA THR A 38 -12.92 -5.49 -18.97
C THR A 38 -12.54 -5.44 -17.50
N PHE A 39 -12.05 -6.54 -16.92
CA PHE A 39 -11.84 -6.63 -15.48
C PHE A 39 -10.82 -5.61 -14.94
N GLU A 40 -9.72 -5.34 -15.65
CA GLU A 40 -8.75 -4.32 -15.21
C GLU A 40 -9.41 -2.94 -15.11
N ASN A 41 -10.25 -2.58 -16.09
CA ASN A 41 -10.99 -1.33 -16.08
C ASN A 41 -12.03 -1.28 -14.95
N GLU A 42 -12.70 -2.39 -14.65
CA GLU A 42 -13.64 -2.46 -13.52
C GLU A 42 -12.93 -2.26 -12.17
N VAL A 43 -11.83 -2.97 -11.93
CA VAL A 43 -11.01 -2.82 -10.73
C VAL A 43 -10.48 -1.39 -10.62
N TYR A 44 -9.93 -0.85 -11.71
CA TYR A 44 -9.37 0.50 -11.73
C TYR A 44 -10.44 1.56 -11.47
N ARG A 45 -11.62 1.47 -12.09
CA ARG A 45 -12.72 2.43 -11.86
C ARG A 45 -13.28 2.35 -10.44
N ALA A 46 -13.27 1.17 -9.82
CA ALA A 46 -13.75 0.99 -8.46
C ALA A 46 -12.73 1.43 -7.39
N THR A 47 -11.44 1.13 -7.61
CA THR A 47 -10.40 1.22 -6.56
C THR A 47 -9.30 2.25 -6.85
N GLY A 48 -9.25 2.77 -8.08
CA GLY A 48 -8.18 3.64 -8.58
C GLY A 48 -6.86 2.92 -8.89
N GLN A 49 -6.86 1.58 -8.88
CA GLN A 49 -5.65 0.75 -8.97
C GLN A 49 -5.60 -0.05 -10.28
N THR A 50 -4.47 -0.04 -10.99
CA THR A 50 -4.18 -0.99 -12.07
C THR A 50 -3.71 -2.34 -11.50
N LEU A 51 -3.99 -3.44 -12.22
CA LEU A 51 -3.72 -4.81 -11.76
C LEU A 51 -2.23 -5.06 -11.53
N ALA A 52 -1.37 -4.59 -12.44
CA ALA A 52 0.06 -4.92 -12.42
C ALA A 52 0.80 -4.51 -11.13
N LEU A 53 0.32 -3.48 -10.43
CA LEU A 53 0.88 -3.00 -9.15
C LEU A 53 -0.04 -3.25 -7.96
N SER A 54 -1.20 -3.90 -8.14
CA SER A 54 -2.11 -4.21 -7.04
C SER A 54 -1.72 -5.51 -6.32
N ALA A 55 -2.45 -5.85 -5.25
CA ALA A 55 -2.25 -7.12 -4.55
C ALA A 55 -2.94 -8.31 -5.26
N ILE A 56 -4.00 -8.06 -6.05
CA ILE A 56 -4.83 -9.09 -6.69
C ILE A 56 -4.01 -10.17 -7.44
N PRO A 57 -3.10 -9.84 -8.38
CA PRO A 57 -2.33 -10.87 -9.06
C PRO A 57 -1.40 -11.65 -8.14
N ARG A 58 -0.92 -11.03 -7.05
CA ARG A 58 -0.09 -11.73 -6.05
C ARG A 58 -0.91 -12.71 -5.22
N LEU A 59 -2.17 -12.38 -4.91
CA LEU A 59 -3.10 -13.28 -4.25
C LEU A 59 -3.45 -14.47 -5.16
N LEU A 60 -3.73 -14.23 -6.43
CA LEU A 60 -3.94 -15.29 -7.41
C LEU A 60 -2.70 -16.18 -7.57
N TRP A 61 -1.52 -15.57 -7.62
CA TRP A 61 -0.26 -16.31 -7.69
C TRP A 61 -0.06 -17.22 -6.47
N LEU A 62 -0.41 -16.75 -5.26
CA LEU A 62 -0.39 -17.56 -4.05
C LEU A 62 -1.40 -18.70 -4.11
N ALA A 63 -2.60 -18.46 -4.64
CA ALA A 63 -3.60 -19.51 -4.83
C ALA A 63 -3.08 -20.62 -5.76
N HIS A 64 -2.34 -20.26 -6.83
CA HIS A 64 -1.76 -21.23 -7.77
C HIS A 64 -0.53 -21.96 -7.23
N HIS A 65 0.41 -21.23 -6.63
CA HIS A 65 1.76 -21.74 -6.35
C HIS A 65 2.01 -22.07 -4.87
N ARG A 66 1.16 -21.58 -3.98
CA ARG A 66 1.22 -21.79 -2.53
C ARG A 66 -0.18 -22.03 -1.96
N SER A 67 -0.93 -22.90 -2.64
CA SER A 67 -2.34 -23.19 -2.36
C SER A 67 -2.59 -23.61 -0.90
N ASP A 68 -1.69 -24.36 -0.28
CA ASP A 68 -1.80 -24.77 1.13
C ASP A 68 -1.83 -23.59 2.11
N ILE A 69 -1.10 -22.52 1.78
CA ILE A 69 -1.06 -21.29 2.57
C ILE A 69 -2.28 -20.44 2.23
N TYR A 70 -2.56 -20.24 0.94
CA TYR A 70 -3.67 -19.37 0.52
C TYR A 70 -5.05 -19.90 0.95
N ARG A 71 -5.24 -21.23 0.97
CA ARG A 71 -6.48 -21.85 1.47
C ARG A 71 -6.78 -21.55 2.95
N GLN A 72 -5.75 -21.22 3.73
CA GLN A 72 -5.91 -20.81 5.13
C GLN A 72 -6.10 -19.31 5.27
N ALA A 73 -5.84 -18.51 4.22
CA ALA A 73 -5.99 -17.08 4.27
C ALA A 73 -7.46 -16.69 4.37
N SER A 74 -7.76 -15.76 5.27
CA SER A 74 -9.12 -15.28 5.53
C SER A 74 -9.18 -13.76 5.56
N THR A 75 -8.05 -13.06 5.77
CA THR A 75 -7.97 -11.60 5.60
C THR A 75 -6.58 -11.15 5.21
N ILE A 76 -6.47 -9.88 4.80
CA ILE A 76 -5.26 -9.21 4.34
C ILE A 76 -5.12 -7.84 5.02
N THR A 77 -3.91 -7.46 5.40
CA THR A 77 -3.59 -6.11 5.83
C THR A 77 -2.25 -5.64 5.26
N MET A 78 -1.88 -4.39 5.54
CA MET A 78 -0.55 -3.86 5.27
C MET A 78 0.42 -4.19 6.42
N ILE A 79 1.72 -3.95 6.23
CA ILE A 79 2.72 -4.14 7.29
C ILE A 79 2.52 -3.16 8.45
N SER A 80 2.07 -1.92 8.19
CA SER A 80 1.73 -0.94 9.24
C SER A 80 0.67 -1.49 10.19
N ASP A 81 -0.35 -2.12 9.60
CA ASP A 81 -1.51 -2.66 10.30
C ASP A 81 -1.12 -3.89 11.11
N TRP A 82 -0.23 -4.72 10.57
CA TRP A 82 0.38 -5.84 11.30
C TRP A 82 1.16 -5.33 12.52
N LEU A 83 1.99 -4.29 12.38
CA LEU A 83 2.70 -3.71 13.52
C LEU A 83 1.74 -3.18 14.59
N ALA A 84 0.67 -2.48 14.16
CA ALA A 84 -0.36 -1.99 15.06
C ALA A 84 -1.09 -3.14 15.77
N TYR A 85 -1.42 -4.22 15.04
CA TYR A 85 -2.00 -5.45 15.58
C TYR A 85 -1.09 -6.13 16.61
N MET A 86 0.21 -6.23 16.33
CA MET A 86 1.17 -6.80 17.29
C MET A 86 1.30 -5.95 18.57
N LEU A 87 1.01 -4.64 18.50
CA LEU A 87 1.03 -3.76 19.67
C LEU A 87 -0.27 -3.82 20.48
N SER A 88 -1.43 -3.74 19.82
CA SER A 88 -2.73 -3.57 20.47
C SER A 88 -3.57 -4.84 20.58
N GLY A 89 -3.28 -5.85 19.75
CA GLY A 89 -4.16 -7.01 19.54
C GLY A 89 -5.38 -6.71 18.65
N GLU A 90 -5.55 -5.47 18.17
CA GLU A 90 -6.65 -5.08 17.29
C GLU A 90 -6.24 -5.04 15.83
N LEU A 91 -6.97 -5.77 14.98
CA LEU A 91 -6.72 -5.84 13.54
C LEU A 91 -7.67 -4.87 12.81
N ALA A 92 -7.10 -3.98 12.00
CA ALA A 92 -7.82 -3.03 11.16
C ALA A 92 -6.89 -2.56 10.05
N VAL A 93 -7.43 -1.98 8.98
CA VAL A 93 -6.64 -1.33 7.92
C VAL A 93 -6.99 0.14 7.78
N ASP A 94 -6.09 0.92 7.21
CA ASP A 94 -6.38 2.30 6.81
C ASP A 94 -6.67 2.42 5.29
N PRO A 95 -7.54 3.36 4.86
CA PRO A 95 -7.86 3.52 3.44
C PRO A 95 -6.65 3.85 2.56
N SER A 96 -5.73 4.67 3.05
CA SER A 96 -4.63 5.18 2.24
C SER A 96 -3.60 4.11 1.87
N ASN A 97 -3.32 3.18 2.78
CA ASN A 97 -2.37 2.11 2.56
C ASN A 97 -3.06 0.90 1.93
N ALA A 98 -4.18 0.43 2.49
CA ALA A 98 -4.93 -0.71 1.94
C ALA A 98 -5.58 -0.39 0.60
N GLY A 99 -5.79 0.88 0.25
CA GLY A 99 -6.21 1.33 -1.08
C GLY A 99 -5.28 0.80 -2.19
N THR A 100 -3.98 0.62 -1.91
CA THR A 100 -3.02 0.10 -2.89
C THR A 100 -3.23 -1.38 -3.25
N THR A 101 -4.01 -2.12 -2.45
CA THR A 101 -4.30 -3.54 -2.71
C THR A 101 -5.16 -3.76 -3.95
N GLY A 102 -5.97 -2.76 -4.33
CA GLY A 102 -7.01 -2.91 -5.35
C GLY A 102 -8.23 -3.70 -4.88
N LEU A 103 -8.38 -3.94 -3.56
CA LEU A 103 -9.56 -4.59 -2.97
C LEU A 103 -10.47 -3.60 -2.23
N LEU A 104 -10.03 -2.35 -2.05
CA LEU A 104 -10.73 -1.29 -1.33
C LEU A 104 -11.31 -0.29 -2.34
N ASP A 105 -12.58 0.05 -2.19
CA ASP A 105 -13.30 0.98 -3.05
C ASP A 105 -12.90 2.42 -2.75
N LEU A 106 -12.51 3.15 -3.79
CA LEU A 106 -11.97 4.50 -3.68
C LEU A 106 -12.98 5.50 -3.09
N THR A 107 -14.27 5.31 -3.37
CA THR A 107 -15.32 6.24 -3.00
C THR A 107 -15.88 5.95 -1.62
N THR A 108 -16.19 4.67 -1.34
CA THR A 108 -16.72 4.28 -0.01
C THR A 108 -15.63 4.27 1.05
N ARG A 109 -14.35 4.21 0.64
CA ARG A 109 -13.19 4.04 1.52
C ARG A 109 -13.28 2.78 2.38
N ASP A 110 -13.96 1.77 1.85
CA ASP A 110 -14.19 0.49 2.50
C ASP A 110 -13.97 -0.64 1.49
N TRP A 111 -13.89 -1.87 1.96
CA TRP A 111 -13.69 -3.03 1.11
C TRP A 111 -14.74 -3.16 0.01
N LYS A 112 -14.32 -3.62 -1.17
CA LYS A 112 -15.21 -3.92 -2.29
C LYS A 112 -15.70 -5.37 -2.19
N PRO A 113 -16.97 -5.64 -1.83
CA PRO A 113 -17.42 -7.00 -1.50
C PRO A 113 -17.16 -8.01 -2.62
N ALA A 114 -17.49 -7.65 -3.87
CA ALA A 114 -17.27 -8.54 -5.02
C ALA A 114 -15.80 -8.93 -5.25
N LEU A 115 -14.85 -8.05 -4.90
CA LEU A 115 -13.42 -8.35 -5.02
C LEU A 115 -12.91 -9.19 -3.84
N LEU A 116 -13.49 -9.02 -2.64
CA LEU A 116 -13.23 -9.90 -1.51
C LEU A 116 -13.77 -11.31 -1.76
N ASP A 117 -14.99 -11.44 -2.28
CA ASP A 117 -15.60 -12.72 -2.65
C ASP A 117 -14.75 -13.44 -3.69
N MET A 118 -14.30 -12.73 -4.73
CA MET A 118 -13.39 -13.27 -5.74
C MET A 118 -12.06 -13.72 -5.14
N ALA A 119 -11.51 -12.97 -4.17
CA ALA A 119 -10.28 -13.35 -3.47
C ALA A 119 -10.48 -14.48 -2.45
N GLY A 120 -11.73 -14.81 -2.08
CA GLY A 120 -12.03 -15.75 -0.99
C GLY A 120 -11.66 -15.20 0.39
N LEU A 121 -11.66 -13.88 0.56
CA LEU A 121 -11.28 -13.20 1.81
C LEU A 121 -12.51 -12.60 2.50
N ARG A 122 -12.45 -12.50 3.84
CA ARG A 122 -13.48 -11.94 4.72
C ARG A 122 -12.96 -10.70 5.46
N ALA A 123 -12.28 -9.82 4.73
CA ALA A 123 -11.62 -8.65 5.30
C ALA A 123 -12.61 -7.62 5.85
N ASP A 124 -13.84 -7.60 5.34
CA ASP A 124 -14.98 -6.84 5.86
C ASP A 124 -15.28 -7.15 7.34
N ILE A 125 -15.03 -8.39 7.76
CA ILE A 125 -15.29 -8.86 9.13
C ILE A 125 -14.01 -8.84 9.97
N LEU A 126 -12.90 -9.31 9.40
CA LEU A 126 -11.67 -9.57 10.16
C LEU A 126 -10.72 -8.36 10.20
N SER A 127 -10.77 -7.48 9.21
CA SER A 127 -9.88 -6.32 9.10
C SER A 127 -10.67 -5.08 8.69
N PRO A 128 -11.57 -4.57 9.56
CA PRO A 128 -12.40 -3.42 9.24
C PRO A 128 -11.55 -2.19 8.89
N VAL A 129 -12.06 -1.34 8.00
CA VAL A 129 -11.38 -0.11 7.63
C VAL A 129 -11.62 0.96 8.70
N LYS A 130 -10.54 1.56 9.23
CA LYS A 130 -10.56 2.69 10.16
C LYS A 130 -9.76 3.84 9.57
N GLU A 131 -10.25 5.08 9.72
CA GLU A 131 -9.54 6.26 9.21
C GLU A 131 -8.22 6.52 9.96
N THR A 132 -7.22 7.01 9.23
CA THR A 132 -5.93 7.44 9.79
C THR A 132 -6.13 8.47 10.90
N GLY A 133 -5.34 8.37 11.97
CA GLY A 133 -5.42 9.30 13.10
C GLY A 133 -6.52 8.98 14.11
N THR A 134 -7.32 7.93 13.90
CA THR A 134 -8.30 7.44 14.88
C THR A 134 -7.65 6.47 15.87
N LEU A 135 -8.18 6.40 17.09
CA LEU A 135 -7.71 5.44 18.09
C LEU A 135 -8.01 4.01 17.59
N LEU A 136 -6.96 3.21 17.41
CA LEU A 136 -7.11 1.79 17.16
C LEU A 136 -7.41 1.09 18.47
N GLY A 137 -6.51 1.22 19.44
CA GLY A 137 -6.63 0.61 20.77
C GLY A 137 -5.51 1.08 21.68
N VAL A 138 -5.04 0.21 22.57
CA VAL A 138 -3.91 0.51 23.47
C VAL A 138 -2.87 -0.60 23.44
N VAL A 139 -1.61 -0.29 23.73
CA VAL A 139 -0.53 -1.27 23.84
C VAL A 139 -0.90 -2.31 24.90
N SER A 140 -0.92 -3.59 24.50
CA SER A 140 -1.21 -4.71 25.38
C SER A 140 -0.07 -4.95 26.38
N SER A 141 -0.36 -5.63 27.50
CA SER A 141 0.67 -6.00 28.47
C SER A 141 1.77 -6.88 27.84
N GLN A 142 1.38 -7.84 27.00
CA GLN A 142 2.31 -8.72 26.29
C GLN A 142 3.24 -7.92 25.35
N ALA A 143 2.69 -6.98 24.59
CA ALA A 143 3.50 -6.15 23.70
C ALA A 143 4.45 -5.22 24.49
N ALA A 144 3.97 -4.64 25.60
CA ALA A 144 4.75 -3.74 26.45
C ALA A 144 6.04 -4.38 27.01
N GLU A 145 5.98 -5.67 27.36
CA GLU A 145 7.13 -6.45 27.84
C GLU A 145 8.26 -6.53 26.80
N LEU A 146 7.94 -6.48 25.51
CA LEU A 146 8.90 -6.63 24.41
C LEU A 146 9.31 -5.30 23.78
N CYS A 147 8.36 -4.37 23.58
CA CYS A 147 8.61 -3.15 22.84
C CYS A 147 9.12 -1.98 23.70
N GLY A 148 9.02 -2.09 25.03
CA GLY A 148 9.45 -1.05 25.97
C GLY A 148 8.49 0.14 26.11
N LEU A 149 7.34 0.13 25.41
CA LEU A 149 6.26 1.09 25.65
C LEU A 149 5.44 0.68 26.88
N LYS A 150 4.91 1.67 27.60
CA LYS A 150 4.01 1.43 28.73
C LYS A 150 2.70 0.78 28.25
N ALA A 151 2.27 -0.30 28.89
CA ALA A 151 0.95 -0.87 28.66
C ALA A 151 -0.15 0.19 28.87
N GLY A 152 -1.16 0.20 28.00
CA GLY A 152 -2.20 1.23 27.99
C GLY A 152 -1.85 2.49 27.18
N THR A 153 -0.64 2.59 26.61
CA THR A 153 -0.29 3.67 25.66
C THR A 153 -1.21 3.60 24.44
N PRO A 154 -1.83 4.72 24.00
CA PRO A 154 -2.67 4.72 22.81
C PRO A 154 -1.93 4.27 21.55
N VAL A 155 -2.56 3.39 20.78
CA VAL A 155 -2.15 3.00 19.43
C VAL A 155 -3.14 3.61 18.44
N VAL A 156 -2.63 4.39 17.49
CA VAL A 156 -3.43 5.16 16.53
C VAL A 156 -3.28 4.54 15.14
N VAL A 157 -4.37 4.51 14.37
CA VAL A 157 -4.37 3.99 12.99
C VAL A 157 -3.41 4.81 12.12
N GLY A 158 -2.54 4.09 11.40
CA GLY A 158 -1.52 4.65 10.53
C GLY A 158 -2.03 5.06 9.15
N GLY A 159 -1.10 5.09 8.18
CA GLY A 159 -1.36 5.49 6.80
C GLY A 159 -0.22 5.07 5.88
N GLY A 160 -0.42 5.19 4.57
CA GLY A 160 0.62 4.98 3.57
C GLY A 160 1.69 6.09 3.61
N ASP A 161 2.95 5.72 3.35
CA ASP A 161 4.10 6.63 3.43
C ASP A 161 3.94 7.89 2.58
N VAL A 162 3.39 7.76 1.37
CA VAL A 162 3.17 8.87 0.44
C VAL A 162 2.15 9.85 1.02
N GLN A 163 1.04 9.34 1.54
CA GLN A 163 -0.06 10.14 2.04
C GLN A 163 0.29 10.80 3.39
N LEU A 164 0.97 10.08 4.29
CA LEU A 164 1.51 10.66 5.53
C LEU A 164 2.63 11.66 5.25
N GLY A 165 3.47 11.40 4.23
CA GLY A 165 4.46 12.35 3.75
C GLY A 165 3.82 13.64 3.25
N CYS A 166 2.75 13.55 2.45
CA CYS A 166 1.96 14.71 2.01
C CYS A 166 1.37 15.48 3.20
N LEU A 167 0.83 14.78 4.21
CA LEU A 167 0.37 15.39 5.45
C LEU A 167 1.49 16.18 6.15
N GLY A 168 2.68 15.59 6.29
CA GLY A 168 3.85 16.24 6.88
C GLY A 168 4.35 17.47 6.09
N LEU A 169 4.12 17.50 4.78
CA LEU A 169 4.43 18.63 3.90
C LEU A 169 3.31 19.70 3.86
N GLY A 170 2.18 19.48 4.54
CA GLY A 170 1.02 20.38 4.49
C GLY A 170 0.20 20.30 3.20
N VAL A 171 0.35 19.22 2.43
CA VAL A 171 -0.36 18.94 1.17
C VAL A 171 -1.67 18.21 1.52
N VAL A 172 -2.62 18.95 2.08
CA VAL A 172 -3.85 18.41 2.73
C VAL A 172 -5.15 19.06 2.25
N ARG A 173 -5.10 19.89 1.21
CA ARG A 173 -6.22 20.58 0.58
C ARG A 173 -6.30 20.22 -0.91
N PRO A 174 -7.50 20.25 -1.52
CA PRO A 174 -7.65 20.04 -2.96
C PRO A 174 -6.75 20.98 -3.78
N ALA A 175 -6.33 20.50 -4.95
CA ALA A 175 -5.43 21.18 -5.88
C ALA A 175 -3.99 21.42 -5.38
N GLN A 176 -3.66 21.09 -4.12
CA GLN A 176 -2.26 21.03 -3.71
C GLN A 176 -1.57 19.84 -4.37
N THR A 177 -0.29 20.03 -4.67
CA THR A 177 0.56 19.04 -5.38
C THR A 177 1.92 18.91 -4.71
N ALA A 178 2.52 17.73 -4.81
CA ALA A 178 3.90 17.50 -4.43
C ALA A 178 4.62 16.62 -5.46
N VAL A 179 5.94 16.76 -5.50
CA VAL A 179 6.84 15.87 -6.23
C VAL A 179 7.80 15.24 -5.21
N LEU A 180 7.74 13.91 -5.09
CA LEU A 180 8.57 13.15 -4.16
C LEU A 180 9.76 12.57 -4.93
N GLY A 181 10.95 13.16 -4.75
CA GLY A 181 12.18 12.83 -5.46
C GLY A 181 12.96 11.65 -4.87
N GLY A 182 12.33 10.49 -4.70
CA GLY A 182 12.97 9.29 -4.16
C GLY A 182 13.65 8.39 -5.21
N THR A 183 13.84 7.11 -4.87
CA THR A 183 14.31 6.07 -5.82
C THR A 183 13.44 6.00 -7.07
N PHE A 184 12.12 6.12 -6.88
CA PHE A 184 11.15 6.38 -7.93
C PHE A 184 10.49 7.72 -7.64
N TRP A 185 10.46 8.59 -8.64
CA TRP A 185 9.78 9.87 -8.51
C TRP A 185 8.28 9.69 -8.55
N GLN A 186 7.58 10.42 -7.69
CA GLN A 186 6.13 10.40 -7.63
C GLN A 186 5.57 11.81 -7.73
N GLN A 187 4.56 11.98 -8.58
CA GLN A 187 3.78 13.20 -8.67
C GLN A 187 2.42 12.94 -8.04
N VAL A 188 2.08 13.71 -7.03
CA VAL A 188 0.84 13.55 -6.26
C VAL A 188 0.03 14.83 -6.31
N VAL A 189 -1.25 14.72 -6.62
CA VAL A 189 -2.19 15.85 -6.69
C VAL A 189 -3.45 15.52 -5.90
N ASN A 190 -3.79 16.36 -4.93
CA ASN A 190 -5.03 16.24 -4.19
C ASN A 190 -6.22 16.60 -5.08
N LEU A 191 -7.15 15.66 -5.29
CA LEU A 191 -8.34 15.88 -6.09
C LEU A 191 -9.48 16.43 -5.23
N ALA A 192 -10.37 17.22 -5.85
CA ALA A 192 -11.56 17.73 -5.17
C ALA A 192 -12.65 16.65 -4.97
N ALA A 193 -12.68 15.65 -5.85
CA ALA A 193 -13.58 14.49 -5.79
C ALA A 193 -12.89 13.28 -6.42
N PRO A 194 -13.33 12.04 -6.10
CA PRO A 194 -12.83 10.84 -6.75
C PRO A 194 -13.11 10.84 -8.25
N VAL A 195 -12.06 10.95 -9.06
CA VAL A 195 -12.12 10.89 -10.52
C VAL A 195 -10.95 10.04 -11.01
N THR A 196 -11.25 9.05 -11.85
CA THR A 196 -10.26 8.17 -12.46
C THR A 196 -9.88 8.64 -13.86
N ASP A 197 -8.61 8.53 -14.24
CA ASP A 197 -8.15 8.79 -15.59
C ASP A 197 -8.74 7.75 -16.58
N PRO A 198 -9.47 8.16 -17.64
CA PRO A 198 -10.06 7.26 -18.62
C PRO A 198 -9.07 6.33 -19.34
N GLU A 199 -7.80 6.72 -19.41
CA GLU A 199 -6.74 5.94 -20.05
C GLU A 199 -6.00 4.99 -19.07
N MET A 200 -6.34 5.03 -17.78
CA MET A 200 -5.74 4.21 -16.73
C MET A 200 -4.23 4.41 -16.54
N ASN A 201 -3.71 5.59 -16.90
CA ASN A 201 -2.30 5.93 -16.72
C ASN A 201 -2.01 6.35 -15.28
N VAL A 202 -2.85 7.20 -14.70
CA VAL A 202 -2.66 7.78 -13.35
C VAL A 202 -3.49 7.03 -12.33
N ARG A 203 -2.86 6.43 -11.32
CA ARG A 203 -3.56 5.76 -10.22
C ARG A 203 -4.23 6.78 -9.32
N VAL A 204 -5.27 6.38 -8.61
CA VAL A 204 -5.94 7.23 -7.63
C VAL A 204 -5.99 6.52 -6.30
N ASN A 205 -5.37 7.09 -5.28
CA ASN A 205 -5.29 6.51 -3.94
C ASN A 205 -6.13 7.32 -2.95
N PRO A 206 -6.76 6.67 -1.95
CA PRO A 206 -7.31 7.39 -0.80
C PRO A 206 -6.21 8.18 -0.09
N HIS A 207 -6.50 9.42 0.30
CA HIS A 207 -5.61 10.19 1.16
C HIS A 207 -5.89 9.85 2.64
N VAL A 208 -4.93 10.14 3.53
CA VAL A 208 -5.11 10.05 5.00
C VAL A 208 -6.07 11.13 5.52
N ILE A 209 -6.31 12.20 4.75
CA ILE A 209 -7.37 13.16 5.03
C ILE A 209 -8.72 12.52 4.71
N PRO A 210 -9.64 12.40 5.69
CA PRO A 210 -10.93 11.76 5.48
C PRO A 210 -11.70 12.37 4.31
N GLY A 211 -12.27 11.51 3.45
CA GLY A 211 -13.04 11.91 2.28
C GLY A 211 -12.24 12.48 1.10
N MET A 212 -10.91 12.52 1.17
CA MET A 212 -10.05 13.04 0.10
C MET A 212 -9.30 11.91 -0.62
N VAL A 213 -8.96 12.15 -1.89
CA VAL A 213 -8.16 11.23 -2.72
C VAL A 213 -7.02 11.98 -3.42
N GLN A 214 -6.03 11.23 -3.85
CA GLN A 214 -4.85 11.72 -4.56
C GLN A 214 -4.70 11.01 -5.90
N ALA A 215 -4.55 11.79 -6.97
CA ALA A 215 -3.98 11.28 -8.22
C ALA A 215 -2.49 11.07 -8.00
N GLU A 216 -2.01 9.85 -8.23
CA GLU A 216 -0.62 9.45 -8.03
C GLU A 216 -0.06 8.88 -9.33
N SER A 217 0.90 9.60 -9.90
CA SER A 217 1.71 9.15 -11.04
C SER A 217 3.11 8.80 -10.56
N ILE A 218 3.70 7.76 -11.14
CA ILE A 218 5.03 7.26 -10.74
C ILE A 218 5.93 7.24 -11.97
N SER A 219 7.01 8.00 -11.92
CA SER A 219 8.09 7.95 -12.91
C SER A 219 9.14 6.95 -12.46
N PHE A 220 9.10 5.74 -13.04
CA PHE A 220 10.14 4.73 -12.81
C PHE A 220 11.52 5.22 -13.28
N PHE A 221 12.56 4.48 -12.90
CA PHE A 221 13.96 4.74 -13.24
C PHE A 221 14.60 5.93 -12.53
N THR A 222 14.09 7.15 -12.68
CA THR A 222 14.60 8.42 -12.10
C THR A 222 15.75 8.35 -11.07
N GLY A 223 15.45 8.23 -9.77
CA GLY A 223 16.48 8.20 -8.72
C GLY A 223 17.41 6.98 -8.82
N LEU A 224 16.87 5.85 -9.26
CA LEU A 224 17.63 4.61 -9.50
C LEU A 224 18.65 4.77 -10.63
N THR A 225 18.30 5.41 -11.75
CA THR A 225 19.24 5.66 -12.86
C THR A 225 20.24 6.75 -12.53
N MET A 226 19.87 7.75 -11.70
CA MET A 226 20.83 8.71 -11.15
C MET A 226 21.86 8.03 -10.26
N ARG A 227 21.44 7.11 -9.38
CA ARG A 227 22.36 6.28 -8.59
C ARG A 227 23.26 5.42 -9.48
N TRP A 228 22.69 4.76 -10.48
CA TRP A 228 23.47 3.98 -11.46
C TRP A 228 24.54 4.84 -12.15
N PHE A 229 24.18 6.03 -12.64
CA PHE A 229 25.11 6.93 -13.30
C PHE A 229 26.25 7.34 -12.35
N ARG A 230 25.90 7.75 -11.13
CA ARG A 230 26.88 8.10 -10.10
C ARG A 230 27.83 6.94 -9.80
N ASP A 231 27.31 5.72 -9.67
CA ASP A 231 28.10 4.55 -9.33
C ASP A 231 28.93 4.00 -10.50
N ALA A 232 28.49 4.23 -11.75
CA ALA A 232 29.16 3.76 -12.95
C ALA A 232 30.23 4.74 -13.48
N PHE A 233 30.00 6.05 -13.36
CA PHE A 233 30.83 7.07 -14.02
C PHE A 233 31.47 8.06 -13.06
N CYS A 234 30.86 8.36 -11.91
CA CYS A 234 31.32 9.42 -11.00
C CYS A 234 32.22 8.88 -9.88
N ALA A 235 33.08 7.90 -10.19
CA ALA A 235 33.97 7.30 -9.18
C ALA A 235 34.95 8.32 -8.60
N GLU A 236 35.44 9.27 -9.42
CA GLU A 236 36.35 10.33 -8.97
C GLU A 236 35.64 11.33 -8.05
N GLU A 237 34.43 11.79 -8.41
CA GLU A 237 33.63 12.68 -7.56
C GLU A 237 33.27 12.02 -6.23
N LYS A 238 32.98 10.70 -6.22
CA LYS A 238 32.72 9.96 -4.99
C LYS A 238 33.93 9.96 -4.05
N LEU A 239 35.14 9.77 -4.59
CA LEU A 239 36.38 9.85 -3.80
C LEU A 239 36.62 11.27 -3.25
N ILE A 240 36.29 12.30 -4.03
CA ILE A 240 36.39 13.70 -3.56
C ILE A 240 35.39 13.94 -2.43
N ALA A 241 34.13 13.53 -2.58
CA ALA A 241 33.10 13.69 -1.55
C ALA A 241 33.48 12.99 -0.24
N GLU A 242 33.99 11.76 -0.33
CA GLU A 242 34.49 11.00 0.84
C GLU A 242 35.63 11.74 1.56
N ARG A 243 36.61 12.28 0.82
CA ARG A 243 37.71 13.06 1.39
C ARG A 243 37.26 14.36 2.05
N LEU A 244 36.20 14.97 1.53
CA LEU A 244 35.61 16.20 2.06
C LEU A 244 34.59 15.93 3.18
N GLY A 245 34.21 14.68 3.43
CA GLY A 245 33.21 14.31 4.44
C GLY A 245 31.80 14.81 4.10
N ILE A 246 31.47 14.91 2.81
CA ILE A 246 30.15 15.37 2.33
C ILE A 246 29.40 14.23 1.62
N ASP A 247 28.07 14.39 1.48
CA ASP A 247 27.27 13.46 0.69
C ASP A 247 27.65 13.57 -0.81
N THR A 248 27.52 12.45 -1.50
CA THR A 248 27.70 12.34 -2.96
C THR A 248 26.50 12.82 -3.78
N TYR A 249 25.41 13.22 -3.10
CA TYR A 249 24.19 13.81 -3.64
C TYR A 249 24.05 15.28 -3.27
#